data_AF-A0A3M1YTK4-F1
#
_entry.id   AF-A0A3M1YTK4-F1
#
_cell.length_a   1.000
_cell.length_b   1.000
_cell.length_c   1.000
_cell.angle_alpha   90.00
_cell.angle_beta   90.00
_cell.angle_gamma   90.00
#
_symmetry.space_group_name_H-M   'P 1'
#
loop_
_entity.id
_entity.type
_entity.pdbx_description
1 polymer ?
#
loop_
_entity_poly.entity_id
_entity_poly.type
_entity_poly.pdbx_seq_one_letter_code
_entity_poly.pdbx_strand_id
1 'polypeptide(L)'
;MKTLAIWVGAIILLIIGGGLTVQMRSAGDDAKVLPFLVQVDQPEASVFEATPQQAQHFVVYAIFALINLVGIGATIAVVLWLLHRGVLRSRAEAEQVSSSQKS
;
A
#
# COMPACT_ATOMS: atom_id res chain seq x y z
N MET A 1 8.32 20.83 6.55
CA MET A 1 7.25 21.58 5.83
C MET A 1 7.34 21.44 4.31
N LYS A 2 8.53 21.59 3.69
CA LYS A 2 8.71 21.39 2.23
C LYS A 2 8.29 20.00 1.73
N THR A 3 8.69 18.93 2.44
CA THR A 3 8.30 17.55 2.11
C THR A 3 6.79 17.32 2.22
N LEU A 4 6.16 17.88 3.25
CA LEU A 4 4.71 17.85 3.44
C LEU A 4 3.97 18.56 2.29
N ALA A 5 4.47 19.73 1.85
CA ALA A 5 3.88 20.46 0.72
C ALA A 5 3.98 19.68 -0.60
N ILE A 6 5.08 18.93 -0.82
CA ILE A 6 5.24 18.07 -1.99
C ILE A 6 4.22 16.93 -1.99
N TRP A 7 4.06 16.25 -0.84
CA TRP A 7 3.07 15.18 -0.71
C TRP A 7 1.64 15.67 -0.89
N VAL A 8 1.29 16.80 -0.29
CA VAL A 8 -0.04 17.43 -0.44
C VAL A 8 -0.28 17.82 -1.90
N GLY A 9 0.70 18.47 -2.55
CA GLY A 9 0.61 18.83 -3.96
C GLY A 9 0.46 17.63 -4.88
N ALA A 10 1.19 16.54 -4.63
CA ALA A 10 1.09 15.30 -5.40
C ALA A 10 -0.28 14.62 -5.25
N ILE A 11 -0.84 14.61 -4.04
CA ILE A 11 -2.19 14.07 -3.79
C ILE A 11 -3.25 14.89 -4.52
N ILE A 12 -3.18 16.22 -4.45
CA ILE A 12 -4.10 17.11 -5.15
C ILE A 12 -3.99 16.90 -6.67
N LEU A 13 -2.77 16.82 -7.21
CA LEU A 13 -2.52 16.56 -8.63
C LEU A 13 -3.14 15.22 -9.07
N LEU A 14 -3.00 14.17 -8.26
CA LEU A 14 -3.59 12.84 -8.55
C LEU A 14 -5.12 12.87 -8.55
N ILE A 15 -5.74 13.58 -7.61
CA ILE A 15 -7.21 13.71 -7.55
C ILE A 15 -7.73 14.48 -8.77
N ILE A 16 -7.08 15.58 -9.14
CA ILE A 16 -7.45 16.39 -10.30
C ILE A 16 -7.25 15.58 -11.59
N GLY A 17 -6.11 14.90 -11.75
CA GLY A 17 -5.82 14.06 -12.91
C GLY A 17 -6.80 12.89 -13.05
N GLY A 18 -7.14 12.23 -11.94
CA GLY A 18 -8.16 11.18 -11.92
C GLY A 18 -9.55 11.71 -12.29
N GLY A 19 -9.96 12.85 -11.74
CA GLY A 19 -11.23 13.50 -12.04
C GLY A 19 -11.35 13.96 -13.50
N LEU A 20 -10.29 14.55 -14.06
CA LEU A 20 -10.23 14.94 -15.47
C LEU A 20 -10.31 13.71 -16.40
N THR A 21 -9.63 12.62 -16.06
CA THR A 21 -9.66 11.37 -16.85
C THR A 21 -11.07 10.79 -16.90
N VAL A 22 -11.80 10.80 -15.78
CA VAL A 22 -13.21 10.36 -15.73
C VAL A 22 -14.10 11.28 -16.56
N GLN A 23 -13.94 12.60 -16.44
CA GLN A 23 -14.74 13.56 -17.21
C GLN A 23 -14.50 13.43 -18.72
N MET A 24 -13.25 13.28 -19.16
CA MET A 24 -12.90 13.08 -20.57
C MET A 24 -13.44 11.77 -21.13
N ARG A 25 -13.50 10.70 -20.32
CA ARG A 25 -14.12 9.43 -20.71
C ARG A 25 -15.65 9.55 -20.83
N SER A 26 -16.28 10.33 -19.95
CA SER A 26 -17.74 10.50 -19.92
C SER A 26 -18.27 11.56 -20.88
N ALA A 27 -17.40 12.42 -21.42
CA ALA A 27 -17.79 13.44 -22.38
C ALA A 27 -18.07 12.75 -23.72
N GLY A 28 -19.32 12.87 -24.20
CA GLY A 28 -19.75 12.29 -25.47
C GLY A 28 -18.95 12.78 -26.68
N ASP A 29 -19.25 12.22 -27.86
CA ASP A 29 -18.49 12.39 -29.12
C ASP A 29 -18.09 13.84 -29.46
N ASP A 30 -18.82 14.85 -28.98
CA ASP A 30 -18.56 16.27 -29.22
C ASP A 30 -17.32 16.85 -28.49
N ALA A 31 -16.72 16.12 -27.54
CA ALA A 31 -15.58 16.58 -26.73
C ALA A 31 -14.29 15.74 -26.90
N LYS A 32 -14.22 14.88 -27.92
CA LYS A 32 -13.03 14.08 -28.24
C LYS A 32 -11.92 14.98 -28.85
N VAL A 33 -11.15 15.64 -27.99
CA VAL A 33 -9.95 16.42 -28.35
C VAL A 33 -8.81 15.54 -28.91
N LEU A 34 -8.91 14.21 -28.75
CA LEU A 34 -7.93 13.24 -29.23
C LEU A 34 -8.64 12.07 -29.94
N PRO A 35 -8.21 11.66 -31.14
CA PRO A 35 -8.83 10.55 -31.85
C PRO A 35 -8.38 9.22 -31.23
N PHE A 36 -9.16 8.72 -30.28
CA PHE A 36 -8.99 7.36 -29.78
C PHE A 36 -9.85 6.42 -30.63
N LEU A 37 -9.24 5.47 -31.34
CA LEU A 37 -9.96 4.38 -31.98
C LEU A 37 -10.36 3.37 -30.89
N VAL A 38 -11.57 3.52 -30.35
CA VAL A 38 -12.17 2.48 -29.49
C VAL A 38 -12.76 1.42 -30.42
N GLN A 39 -12.15 0.25 -30.46
CA GLN A 39 -12.53 -0.84 -31.38
C GLN A 39 -13.84 -1.52 -30.95
N VAL A 40 -14.11 -1.60 -29.65
CA VAL A 40 -15.35 -2.10 -29.04
C VAL A 40 -15.52 -1.40 -27.67
N ASP A 41 -16.69 -0.81 -27.40
CA ASP A 41 -17.03 -0.18 -26.11
C ASP A 41 -17.49 -1.24 -25.07
N GLN A 42 -16.79 -2.36 -25.04
CA GLN A 42 -17.03 -3.44 -24.10
C GLN A 42 -15.76 -3.64 -23.27
N PRO A 43 -15.78 -3.30 -21.97
CA PRO A 43 -14.59 -3.43 -21.11
C PRO A 43 -14.13 -4.89 -21.02
N GLU A 44 -15.04 -5.86 -21.19
CA GLU A 44 -14.72 -7.29 -21.24
C GLU A 44 -13.86 -7.70 -22.45
N ALA A 45 -13.91 -6.93 -23.54
CA ALA A 45 -13.17 -7.18 -24.77
C ALA A 45 -11.81 -6.47 -24.80
N SER A 46 -11.46 -5.72 -23.74
CA SER A 46 -10.23 -4.93 -23.67
C SER A 46 -9.33 -5.43 -22.54
N VAL A 47 -8.07 -5.68 -22.84
CA VAL A 47 -7.05 -6.04 -21.82
C VAL A 47 -6.61 -4.82 -21.01
N PHE A 48 -6.94 -3.61 -21.49
CA PHE A 48 -6.56 -2.35 -20.87
C PHE A 48 -7.67 -1.72 -20.05
N GLU A 49 -8.90 -2.23 -20.12
CA GLU A 49 -10.03 -1.72 -19.34
C GLU A 49 -10.55 -2.80 -18.39
N ALA A 50 -10.63 -2.45 -17.10
CA ALA A 50 -11.25 -3.32 -16.12
C ALA A 50 -12.76 -3.07 -16.09
N THR A 51 -13.55 -4.13 -16.04
CA THR A 51 -14.98 -4.00 -15.71
C THR A 51 -15.14 -3.46 -14.28
N PRO A 52 -16.27 -2.82 -13.94
CA PRO A 52 -16.51 -2.31 -12.59
C PRO A 52 -16.31 -3.38 -11.50
N GLN A 53 -16.72 -4.63 -11.78
CA GLN A 53 -16.56 -5.74 -10.85
C GLN A 53 -15.10 -6.18 -10.72
N GLN A 54 -14.35 -6.26 -11.83
CA GLN A 54 -12.91 -6.54 -11.80
C GLN A 54 -12.14 -5.46 -11.03
N ALA A 55 -12.48 -4.19 -11.23
CA ALA A 55 -11.89 -3.07 -10.49
C ALA A 55 -12.17 -3.17 -8.98
N GLN A 56 -13.40 -3.51 -8.59
CA GLN A 56 -13.75 -3.73 -7.18
C GLN A 56 -12.93 -4.88 -6.57
N HIS A 57 -12.84 -6.02 -7.25
CA HIS A 57 -12.05 -7.15 -6.78
C HIS A 57 -10.56 -6.78 -6.65
N PHE A 58 -10.01 -6.04 -7.61
CA PHE A 58 -8.63 -5.57 -7.54
C PHE A 58 -8.37 -4.72 -6.30
N VAL A 59 -9.23 -3.75 -6.00
CA VAL A 59 -9.08 -2.89 -4.82
C VAL A 59 -9.14 -3.70 -3.53
N VAL A 60 -10.08 -4.64 -3.44
CA VAL A 60 -10.22 -5.52 -2.26
C VAL A 60 -8.97 -6.39 -2.07
N TYR A 61 -8.48 -7.03 -3.13
CA TYR A 61 -7.27 -7.86 -3.05
C TYR A 61 -6.03 -7.04 -2.74
N ALA A 62 -5.89 -5.85 -3.32
CA ALA A 62 -4.78 -4.96 -3.04
C ALA A 62 -4.75 -4.54 -1.55
N ILE A 63 -5.89 -4.14 -1.00
CA ILE A 63 -5.99 -3.78 0.43
C ILE A 63 -5.69 -4.99 1.32
N PHE A 64 -6.28 -6.15 1.01
CA PHE A 64 -6.03 -7.38 1.75
C PHE A 64 -4.54 -7.74 1.76
N ALA A 65 -3.88 -7.68 0.61
CA ALA A 65 -2.46 -7.96 0.47
C ALA A 65 -1.60 -6.98 1.29
N LEU A 66 -1.90 -5.68 1.20
CA LEU A 66 -1.14 -4.65 1.94
C LEU A 66 -1.28 -4.81 3.46
N ILE A 67 -2.49 -5.06 3.96
CA ILE A 67 -2.72 -5.27 5.40
C ILE A 67 -1.97 -6.51 5.89
N ASN A 68 -2.01 -7.61 5.15
CA ASN A 68 -1.30 -8.84 5.53
C ASN A 68 0.23 -8.67 5.47
N LEU A 69 0.74 -7.99 4.45
CA LEU A 69 2.17 -7.72 4.32
C LEU A 69 2.69 -6.93 5.53
N VAL A 70 1.97 -5.88 5.93
CA VAL A 70 2.30 -5.09 7.12
C VAL A 70 2.12 -5.93 8.39
N GLY A 71 1.06 -6.72 8.48
CA GLY A 71 0.75 -7.57 9.63
C GLY A 71 1.84 -8.62 9.92
N ILE A 72 2.36 -9.27 8.88
CA ILE A 72 3.47 -10.22 9.01
C ILE A 72 4.73 -9.50 9.49
N GLY A 73 5.06 -8.35 8.90
CA GLY A 73 6.19 -7.53 9.33
C GLY A 73 6.10 -7.13 10.80
N ALA A 74 4.93 -6.68 11.24
CA ALA A 74 4.67 -6.33 12.63
C ALA A 74 4.79 -7.56 13.57
N THR A 75 4.25 -8.71 13.14
CA THR A 75 4.33 -9.96 13.91
C THR A 75 5.77 -10.40 14.12
N ILE A 76 6.57 -10.40 13.05
CA ILE A 76 8.00 -10.73 13.13
C ILE A 76 8.73 -9.76 14.06
N ALA A 77 8.48 -8.46 13.92
CA ALA A 77 9.11 -7.45 14.77
C ALA A 77 8.80 -7.67 16.26
N VAL A 78 7.55 -7.98 16.61
CA VAL A 78 7.13 -8.27 17.99
C VAL A 78 7.83 -9.53 18.52
N VAL A 79 7.86 -10.61 17.73
CA VAL A 79 8.52 -11.85 18.14
C VAL A 79 10.01 -11.62 18.40
N LEU A 80 10.72 -10.96 17.50
CA LEU A 80 12.14 -10.65 17.66
C LEU A 80 12.39 -9.73 18.87
N TRP A 81 11.51 -8.77 19.11
CA TRP A 81 11.60 -7.89 20.27
C TRP A 81 11.46 -8.65 21.60
N LEU A 82 10.50 -9.57 21.69
CA LEU A 82 10.33 -10.43 22.87
C LEU A 82 11.55 -11.33 23.11
N LEU A 83 12.08 -11.95 22.04
CA LEU A 83 13.27 -12.79 22.13
C LEU A 83 14.49 -11.98 22.58
N HIS A 84 14.70 -10.79 22.02
CA HIS A 84 15.78 -9.90 22.43
C HIS A 84 15.71 -9.56 23.93
N ARG A 85 14.51 -9.23 24.42
CA ARG A 85 14.28 -8.96 25.85
C ARG A 85 14.56 -10.18 26.73
N GLY A 86 14.15 -11.37 26.28
CA GLY A 86 14.45 -12.63 26.96
C GLY A 86 15.95 -12.90 27.08
N VAL A 87 16.69 -12.71 25.98
CA VAL A 87 18.15 -12.90 25.94
C VAL A 87 18.89 -11.91 26.85
N LEU A 88 18.45 -10.65 26.89
CA LEU A 88 19.05 -9.66 27.80
C LEU A 88 18.86 -10.05 29.27
N ARG A 89 17.66 -10.54 29.61
CA ARG A 89 17.36 -10.97 30.98
C ARG A 89 18.18 -12.20 31.38
N SER A 90 18.31 -13.20 30.51
CA SER A 90 19.09 -14.41 30.82
C SER A 90 20.59 -14.12 30.99
N ARG A 91 21.13 -13.15 30.22
CA ARG A 91 22.52 -12.69 30.38
C ARG A 91 22.74 -12.01 31.73
N ALA A 92 21.84 -11.12 32.14
CA ALA A 92 21.93 -10.44 33.42
C ALA A 92 21.85 -11.42 34.61
N GLU A 93 20.97 -12.42 34.53
CA GLU A 93 20.87 -13.48 35.54
C GLU A 93 22.16 -14.33 35.61
N ALA A 94 22.76 -14.66 34.45
CA ALA A 94 24.02 -15.41 34.40
C ALA A 94 25.21 -14.64 35.03
N GLU A 95 25.30 -13.33 34.80
CA GLU A 95 26.35 -12.47 35.38
C GLU A 95 26.23 -12.37 36.91
N GLN A 96 25.00 -12.27 37.44
CA GLN A 96 24.75 -12.27 38.88
C GLN A 96 25.17 -13.57 39.57
N VAL A 97 24.89 -14.72 38.95
CA VAL A 97 25.33 -16.02 39.47
C VAL A 97 26.86 -16.10 39.50
N SER A 98 27.54 -15.68 38.44
CA SER A 98 29.00 -15.73 38.36
C SER A 98 29.70 -14.81 39.38
N SER A 99 29.11 -13.65 39.70
CA SER A 99 29.65 -12.69 40.67
C SER A 99 29.41 -13.14 42.12
N SER A 100 28.26 -13.73 42.42
CA SER A 100 27.98 -14.32 43.73
C SER A 100 28.88 -15.52 44.07
N GLN A 101 29.37 -16.25 43.06
CA GLN A 101 30.24 -17.41 43.25
C GLN A 101 31.71 -17.04 43.48
N LYS A 102 32.08 -15.77 43.26
CA LYS A 102 33.45 -15.23 43.40
C LYS A 102 33.67 -14.46 44.71
N SER A 103 32.62 -14.26 45.50
CA SER A 103 32.64 -13.69 46.86
C SER A 103 32.60 -14.79 47.91
#